data_AF-A0A965LAW3-F1
#
_entry.id   AF-A0A965LAW3-F1
#
_cell.length_a   1.000
_cell.length_b   1.000
_cell.length_c   1.000
_cell.angle_alpha   90.00
_cell.angle_beta   90.00
_cell.angle_gamma   90.00
#
_symmetry.space_group_name_H-M   'P 1'
#
loop_
_entity.id
_entity.type
_entity.pdbx_description
1 polymer ?
#
loop_
_entity_poly.entity_id
_entity_poly.type
_entity_poly.pdbx_seq_one_letter_code
_entity_poly.pdbx_strand_id
1 'polypeptide(L)'
;AGNRGIHPTMVHAGVYSAVLHYLKAVEAGKTDDGTKVIAQMKSMPTEDPLFGKGSIRQDGRKIHPAYLVEVKKPSESKAPWDYHKIRATIPADQAFRPMSEGGCPLVK
;
A
#
# COMPACT_ATOMS: atom_id res chain seq x y z
N ALA A 1 1.18 -8.35 25.31
CA ALA A 1 1.56 -7.55 24.12
C ALA A 1 0.28 -7.06 23.42
N GLY A 2 0.25 -5.81 22.96
CA GLY A 2 -0.95 -4.95 22.85
C GLY A 2 -2.16 -5.44 22.03
N ASN A 3 -2.04 -6.45 21.17
CA ASN A 3 -3.08 -6.81 20.20
C ASN A 3 -3.83 -8.13 20.51
N ARG A 4 -3.75 -8.67 21.73
CA ARG A 4 -4.46 -9.92 22.15
C ARG A 4 -4.22 -11.14 21.23
N GLY A 5 -3.09 -11.20 20.52
CA GLY A 5 -2.78 -12.27 19.55
C GLY A 5 -3.51 -12.16 18.21
N ILE A 6 -4.17 -11.03 17.94
CA ILE A 6 -4.81 -10.72 16.65
C ILE A 6 -3.76 -10.06 15.74
N HIS A 7 -3.55 -10.65 14.57
CA HIS A 7 -2.61 -10.13 13.57
C HIS A 7 -3.31 -9.20 12.57
N PRO A 8 -2.61 -8.18 12.05
CA PRO A 8 -3.16 -7.26 11.06
C PRO A 8 -3.45 -7.99 9.75
N THR A 9 -4.51 -7.55 9.09
CA THR A 9 -4.81 -7.91 7.70
C THR A 9 -4.15 -6.93 6.73
N MET A 10 -4.18 -7.22 5.43
CA MET A 10 -3.73 -6.28 4.40
C MET A 10 -4.42 -4.91 4.49
N VAL A 11 -5.67 -4.85 4.95
CA VAL A 11 -6.43 -3.60 5.10
C VAL A 11 -5.86 -2.74 6.23
N HIS A 12 -5.54 -3.37 7.37
CA HIS A 12 -4.89 -2.66 8.49
C HIS A 12 -3.54 -2.07 8.07
N ALA A 13 -2.74 -2.86 7.35
CA ALA A 13 -1.45 -2.40 6.81
C ALA A 13 -1.62 -1.24 5.83
N GLY A 14 -2.60 -1.33 4.92
CA GLY A 14 -2.90 -0.28 3.94
C GLY A 14 -3.34 1.03 4.57
N VAL A 15 -4.23 0.98 5.58
CA VAL A 15 -4.68 2.16 6.32
C VAL A 15 -3.51 2.79 7.09
N TYR A 16 -2.68 1.98 7.75
CA TYR A 16 -1.49 2.47 8.44
C TYR A 16 -0.56 3.24 7.48
N SER A 17 -0.23 2.65 6.34
CA SER A 17 0.64 3.28 5.32
C SER A 17 0.04 4.57 4.77
N ALA A 18 -1.26 4.56 4.45
CA ALA A 18 -1.95 5.73 3.91
C ALA A 18 -1.99 6.91 4.90
N VAL A 19 -2.34 6.64 6.16
CA VAL A 19 -2.39 7.67 7.21
C VAL A 19 -0.99 8.20 7.51
N LEU A 20 0.02 7.34 7.59
CA LEU A 20 1.40 7.78 7.81
C LEU A 20 1.87 8.71 6.69
N HIS A 21 1.58 8.38 5.43
CA HIS A 21 1.94 9.23 4.29
C HIS A 21 1.18 10.56 4.29
N TYR A 22 -0.12 10.52 4.62
CA TYR A 22 -0.93 11.73 4.77
C TYR A 22 -0.35 12.68 5.83
N LEU A 23 -0.01 12.17 7.02
CA LEU A 23 0.55 12.98 8.10
C LEU A 23 1.90 13.60 7.73
N LYS A 24 2.78 12.84 7.04
CA LYS A 24 4.04 13.37 6.49
C LYS A 24 3.80 14.49 5.48
N ALA A 25 2.78 14.36 4.63
CA ALA A 25 2.44 15.41 3.66
C ALA A 25 1.85 16.66 4.32
N VAL A 26 1.02 16.50 5.36
CA VAL A 26 0.51 17.62 6.18
C VAL A 26 1.67 18.35 6.87
N GLU A 27 2.61 17.62 7.46
CA GLU A 27 3.79 18.19 8.11
C GLU A 27 4.66 18.97 7.12
N ALA A 28 4.96 18.39 5.97
CA ALA A 28 5.77 19.03 4.93
C ALA A 28 5.08 20.26 4.32
N GLY A 29 3.77 20.18 4.10
CA GLY A 29 2.96 21.24 3.49
C GLY A 29 2.48 22.32 4.48
N LYS A 30 2.61 22.08 5.78
CA LYS A 30 2.10 22.94 6.87
C LYS A 30 0.62 23.32 6.69
N THR A 31 -0.18 22.38 6.21
CA THR A 31 -1.60 22.57 5.90
C THR A 31 -2.33 21.23 5.91
N ASP A 32 -3.59 21.26 6.32
CA ASP A 32 -4.54 20.15 6.24
C ASP A 32 -5.60 20.35 5.13
N ASP A 33 -5.42 21.37 4.26
CA ASP A 33 -6.26 21.55 3.08
C ASP A 33 -6.14 20.32 2.16
N GLY A 34 -7.26 19.63 1.92
CA GLY A 34 -7.26 18.36 1.21
C GLY A 34 -6.66 18.42 -0.20
N THR A 35 -6.86 19.52 -0.93
CA THR A 35 -6.31 19.67 -2.30
C THR A 35 -4.80 19.82 -2.26
N LYS A 36 -4.29 20.67 -1.35
CA LYS A 36 -2.85 20.87 -1.15
C LYS A 36 -2.18 19.61 -0.62
N VAL A 37 -2.79 18.91 0.33
CA VAL A 37 -2.24 17.68 0.89
C VAL A 37 -2.15 16.59 -0.18
N ILE A 38 -3.19 16.38 -1.00
CA ILE A 38 -3.12 15.39 -2.07
C ILE A 38 -2.06 15.75 -3.12
N ALA A 39 -1.91 17.03 -3.46
CA ALA A 39 -0.85 17.49 -4.36
C ALA A 39 0.54 17.18 -3.77
N GLN A 40 0.74 17.45 -2.48
CA GLN A 40 1.96 17.14 -1.76
C GLN A 40 2.22 15.63 -1.69
N MET A 41 1.20 14.82 -1.37
CA MET A 41 1.30 13.37 -1.30
C MET A 41 1.73 12.77 -2.65
N LYS A 42 1.31 13.35 -3.78
CA LYS A 42 1.68 12.93 -5.13
C LYS A 42 3.09 13.39 -5.54
N SER A 43 3.57 14.52 -5.02
CA SER A 43 4.91 15.04 -5.37
C SER A 43 6.04 14.38 -4.59
N MET A 44 5.76 13.82 -3.41
CA MET A 44 6.75 13.16 -2.57
C MET A 44 6.72 11.62 -2.70
N PRO A 45 7.85 10.92 -2.54
CA PRO A 45 7.87 9.47 -2.47
C PRO A 45 7.14 8.97 -1.21
N THR A 46 6.48 7.82 -1.30
CA THR A 46 5.97 7.10 -0.13
C THR A 46 7.10 6.27 0.48
N GLU A 47 7.21 6.24 1.80
CA GLU A 47 8.15 5.34 2.49
C GLU A 47 7.59 4.94 3.85
N ASP A 48 7.42 3.64 4.05
CA ASP A 48 6.94 3.05 5.29
C ASP A 48 7.51 1.64 5.54
N PRO A 49 7.49 1.14 6.80
CA PRO A 49 8.04 -0.18 7.13
C PRO A 49 7.32 -1.38 6.51
N LEU A 50 6.08 -1.23 6.04
CA LEU A 50 5.23 -2.33 5.56
C LEU A 50 5.34 -2.51 4.04
N PHE A 51 5.40 -1.41 3.29
CA PHE A 51 5.45 -1.42 1.82
C PHE A 51 6.74 -0.85 1.24
N GLY A 52 7.65 -0.33 2.05
CA GLY A 52 8.92 0.24 1.60
C GLY A 52 8.75 1.53 0.78
N LYS A 53 9.73 1.82 -0.07
CA LYS A 53 9.71 2.98 -0.97
C LYS A 53 8.72 2.78 -2.11
N GLY A 54 8.02 3.85 -2.48
CA GLY A 54 7.06 3.85 -3.58
C GLY A 54 6.60 5.26 -3.95
N SER A 55 5.51 5.33 -4.70
CA SER A 55 4.94 6.60 -5.16
C SER A 55 3.43 6.49 -5.39
N ILE A 56 2.79 7.66 -5.46
CA ILE A 56 1.40 7.79 -5.90
C ILE A 56 1.41 8.27 -7.34
N ARG A 57 0.79 7.51 -8.25
CA ARG A 57 0.65 7.88 -9.65
C ARG A 57 -0.28 9.07 -9.83
N GLN A 58 -0.25 9.68 -11.02
CA GLN A 58 -1.09 10.83 -11.37
C GLN A 58 -2.60 10.56 -11.17
N ASP A 59 -3.04 9.33 -11.44
CA ASP A 59 -4.42 8.85 -11.21
C ASP A 59 -4.79 8.63 -9.74
N GLY A 60 -3.87 8.94 -8.80
CA GLY A 60 -4.07 8.79 -7.37
C GLY A 60 -3.79 7.39 -6.83
N ARG A 61 -3.35 6.44 -7.66
CA ARG A 61 -3.02 5.08 -7.21
C ARG A 61 -1.63 5.03 -6.58
N LYS A 62 -1.55 4.61 -5.31
CA LYS A 62 -0.28 4.15 -4.74
C LYS A 62 0.10 2.78 -5.31
N ILE A 63 1.25 2.69 -5.96
CA ILE A 63 1.75 1.44 -6.55
C ILE A 63 2.72 0.73 -5.61
N HIS A 64 2.68 -0.60 -5.60
CA HIS A 64 3.53 -1.49 -4.80
C HIS A 64 3.48 -2.91 -5.37
N PRO A 65 4.50 -3.76 -5.14
CA PRO A 65 4.42 -5.16 -5.55
C PRO A 65 3.20 -5.86 -4.96
N ALA A 66 2.57 -6.73 -5.73
CA ALA A 66 1.49 -7.59 -5.26
C ALA A 66 2.01 -9.03 -5.10
N TYR A 67 1.42 -9.80 -4.19
CA TYR A 67 1.79 -11.19 -3.96
C TYR A 67 0.66 -12.13 -4.40
N LEU A 68 1.00 -13.12 -5.21
CA LEU A 68 0.13 -14.28 -5.40
C LEU A 68 0.39 -15.25 -4.24
N VAL A 69 -0.66 -15.51 -3.46
CA VAL A 69 -0.58 -16.39 -2.30
C VAL A 69 -1.40 -17.65 -2.51
N GLU A 70 -0.90 -18.77 -2.00
CA GLU A 70 -1.62 -20.04 -1.89
C GLU A 70 -1.84 -20.37 -0.41
N VAL A 71 -3.06 -20.79 -0.07
CA VAL A 71 -3.38 -21.27 1.28
C VAL A 71 -2.68 -22.59 1.53
N LYS A 72 -1.97 -22.68 2.65
CA LYS A 72 -1.27 -23.89 3.10
C LYS A 72 -2.25 -25.02 3.41
N LYS A 73 -1.81 -26.26 3.20
CA LYS A 73 -2.49 -27.42 3.80
C LYS A 73 -2.34 -27.38 5.32
N PRO A 74 -3.24 -28.00 6.10
CA PRO A 74 -3.14 -28.02 7.57
C PRO A 74 -1.78 -28.54 8.08
N SER A 75 -1.23 -29.57 7.43
CA SER A 75 0.08 -30.16 7.77
C SER A 75 1.28 -29.24 7.52
N GLU A 76 1.10 -28.12 6.82
CA GLU A 76 2.15 -27.17 6.46
C GLU A 76 2.17 -25.92 7.33
N SER A 77 1.10 -25.69 8.10
CA SER A 77 0.98 -24.56 9.04
C SER A 77 1.70 -24.90 10.34
N LYS A 78 2.75 -24.15 10.68
CA LYS A 78 3.61 -24.43 11.84
C LYS A 78 3.23 -23.66 13.11
N ALA A 79 2.39 -22.65 12.98
CA ALA A 79 1.94 -21.80 14.08
C ALA A 79 0.63 -21.09 13.70
N PRO A 80 -0.11 -20.53 14.68
CA PRO A 80 -1.20 -19.59 14.37
C PRO A 80 -0.71 -18.49 13.43
N TRP A 81 -1.53 -18.13 12.44
CA TRP A 81 -1.24 -17.14 11.39
C TRP A 81 -0.23 -17.54 10.31
N ASP A 82 0.27 -18.78 10.33
CA ASP A 82 1.11 -19.34 9.28
C ASP A 82 0.29 -19.97 8.15
N TYR A 83 -0.47 -19.15 7.41
CA TYR A 83 -1.50 -19.65 6.49
C TYR A 83 -1.14 -19.65 5.01
N HIS A 84 -0.14 -18.86 4.60
CA HIS A 84 0.10 -18.60 3.19
C HIS A 84 1.50 -19.04 2.75
N LYS A 85 1.59 -19.45 1.49
CA LYS A 85 2.84 -19.50 0.72
C LYS A 85 2.80 -18.39 -0.32
N ILE A 86 3.91 -17.68 -0.50
CA ILE A 86 4.07 -16.77 -1.65
C ILE A 86 4.45 -17.63 -2.86
N ARG A 87 3.63 -17.58 -3.92
CA ARG A 87 3.88 -18.28 -5.19
C ARG A 87 4.53 -17.39 -6.22
N ALA A 88 4.23 -16.10 -6.18
CA ALA A 88 4.87 -15.10 -7.03
C ALA A 88 4.82 -13.72 -6.37
N THR A 89 5.82 -12.90 -6.72
CA THR A 89 5.81 -11.46 -6.48
C THR A 89 5.62 -10.78 -7.83
N ILE A 90 4.54 -10.03 -7.98
CA ILE A 90 4.22 -9.26 -9.18
C ILE A 90 4.81 -7.87 -8.98
N PRO A 91 5.74 -7.42 -9.83
CA PRO A 91 6.31 -6.08 -9.76
C PRO A 91 5.26 -4.96 -9.78
N ALA A 92 5.55 -3.83 -9.13
CA ALA A 92 4.58 -2.74 -8.95
C ALA A 92 4.09 -2.12 -10.27
N ASP A 93 4.89 -2.16 -11.32
CA ASP A 93 4.55 -1.69 -12.67
C ASP A 93 3.65 -2.66 -13.45
N GLN A 94 3.55 -3.92 -13.01
CA GLN A 94 2.72 -4.96 -13.62
C GLN A 94 1.48 -5.32 -12.76
N ALA A 95 1.52 -5.01 -11.46
CA ALA A 95 0.47 -5.36 -10.50
C ALA A 95 -0.80 -4.50 -10.64
N PHE A 96 -0.74 -3.37 -11.35
CA PHE A 96 -1.87 -2.48 -11.55
C PHE A 96 -2.09 -2.25 -13.03
N ARG A 97 -3.32 -1.91 -13.39
CA ARG A 97 -3.67 -1.53 -14.76
C ARG A 97 -2.72 -0.44 -15.28
N PRO A 98 -2.18 -0.58 -16.51
CA PRO A 98 -1.38 0.45 -17.14
C PRO A 98 -2.08 1.81 -17.16
N MET A 99 -1.32 2.90 -17.11
CA MET A 99 -1.88 4.26 -17.13
C MET A 99 -2.70 4.53 -18.40
N SER A 100 -2.25 4.02 -19.55
CA SER A 100 -2.91 4.15 -20.86
C SER A 100 -4.27 3.47 -20.92
N GLU A 101 -4.53 2.48 -20.05
CA GLU A 101 -5.78 1.71 -20.02
C GLU A 101 -6.70 2.14 -18.86
N GLY A 102 -6.23 3.08 -18.02
CA GLY A 102 -6.94 3.52 -16.82
C GLY A 102 -8.17 4.39 -17.11
N GLY A 103 -8.14 5.18 -18.18
CA GLY A 103 -9.23 6.09 -18.56
C GLY A 103 -9.57 7.14 -17.50
N CYS A 104 -8.64 7.48 -16.61
CA CYS A 104 -8.88 8.45 -15.55
C CYS A 104 -9.03 9.86 -16.14
N PRO A 105 -10.20 10.53 -16.03
CA PRO A 105 -10.42 11.85 -16.64
C PRO A 105 -9.62 12.97 -15.96
N LEU A 106 -8.99 12.68 -14.82
CA LEU A 106 -8.13 13.62 -14.08
C LEU A 106 -6.66 13.51 -14.49
N VAL A 107 -6.30 12.50 -15.29
CA VAL A 107 -4.98 12.37 -15.90
C VAL A 107 -5.04 13.09 -17.25
N LYS A 108 -4.28 14.18 -17.35
CA LYS A 108 -4.10 14.98 -18.56
C LYS A 108 -2.65 14.88 -19.01
#